data_AF-A0A238JSE9-F1
#
_entry.id   AF-A0A238JSE9-F1
#
_cell.length_a   1.000
_cell.length_b   1.000
_cell.length_c   1.000
_cell.angle_alpha   90.00
_cell.angle_beta   90.00
_cell.angle_gamma   90.00
#
_symmetry.space_group_name_H-M   'P 1'
#
loop_
_entity.id
_entity.type
_entity.pdbx_description
1 polymer ?
#
loop_
_entity_poly.entity_id
_entity_poly.type
_entity_poly.pdbx_seq_one_letter_code
_entity_poly.pdbx_strand_id
1 'polypeptide(L)'
;MIPALPYRELSLHWQGQPLALRYTSVWFAAGNYRAAHLEIRCASPLPFTQTGYSSDFLRNPPEEFDPLAFVAAWLEDAAGDPAWQAQQERDRQGCLF
;
A
#
# COMPACT_ATOMS: atom_id res chain seq x y z
N MET A 1 16.48 -24.16 4.52
CA MET A 1 16.17 -22.84 5.11
C MET A 1 16.02 -21.88 3.94
N ILE A 2 14.82 -21.36 3.67
CA ILE A 2 14.61 -20.33 2.65
C ILE A 2 15.16 -19.03 3.24
N PRO A 3 16.11 -18.34 2.60
CA PRO A 3 16.62 -17.07 3.12
C PRO A 3 15.47 -16.06 3.23
N ALA A 4 15.40 -15.33 4.33
CA ALA A 4 14.45 -14.23 4.45
C ALA A 4 14.74 -13.21 3.33
N LEU A 5 13.72 -12.88 2.54
CA LEU A 5 13.85 -11.84 1.51
C LEU A 5 14.15 -10.50 2.19
N PRO A 6 15.06 -9.67 1.63
CA PRO A 6 15.48 -8.41 2.23
C PRO A 6 14.40 -7.33 2.03
N TYR A 7 13.35 -7.36 2.85
CA TYR A 7 12.38 -6.28 2.87
C TYR A 7 12.99 -5.02 3.49
N ARG A 8 12.84 -3.90 2.81
CA ARG A 8 12.99 -2.57 3.38
C ARG A 8 11.69 -2.20 4.06
N GLU A 9 11.77 -1.85 5.34
CA GLU A 9 10.65 -1.29 6.08
C GLU A 9 10.65 0.23 5.91
N LEU A 10 9.46 0.77 5.69
CA LEU A 10 9.23 2.17 5.40
C LEU A 10 7.98 2.63 6.14
N SER A 11 7.88 3.94 6.37
CA SER A 11 6.71 4.52 7.04
C SER A 11 6.26 5.78 6.32
N LEU A 12 4.94 5.96 6.28
CA LEU A 12 4.26 7.10 5.68
C LEU A 12 3.16 7.56 6.64
N HIS A 13 2.94 8.86 6.76
CA HIS A 13 1.74 9.40 7.40
C HIS A 13 0.78 9.89 6.34
N TRP A 14 -0.46 9.41 6.37
CA TRP A 14 -1.51 9.79 5.41
C TRP A 14 -2.79 10.12 6.15
N GLN A 15 -3.34 11.31 5.93
CA GLN A 15 -4.54 11.84 6.62
C GLN A 15 -4.51 11.67 8.16
N GLY A 16 -3.32 11.79 8.77
CA GLY A 16 -3.11 11.62 10.21
C GLY A 16 -2.93 10.17 10.68
N GLN A 17 -3.04 9.19 9.80
CA GLN A 17 -2.85 7.77 10.10
C GLN A 17 -1.41 7.33 9.76
N PRO A 18 -0.73 6.57 10.64
CA PRO A 18 0.56 5.96 10.33
C PRO A 18 0.36 4.69 9.49
N LEU A 19 1.10 4.59 8.39
CA LEU A 19 1.17 3.43 7.51
C LEU A 19 2.56 2.82 7.58
N ALA A 20 2.62 1.49 7.68
CA ALA A 20 3.84 0.71 7.57
C ALA A 20 3.89 0.02 6.21
N LEU A 21 5.00 0.19 5.50
CA LEU A 21 5.24 -0.42 4.20
C LEU A 21 6.41 -1.41 4.31
N ARG A 22 6.29 -2.56 3.65
CA ARG A 22 7.41 -3.47 3.42
C ARG A 22 7.61 -3.63 1.93
N TYR A 23 8.81 -3.36 1.45
CA TYR A 23 9.12 -3.42 0.04
C TYR A 23 10.38 -4.25 -0.22
N THR A 24 10.32 -5.15 -1.19
CA THR A 24 11.50 -5.78 -1.78
C THR A 24 11.45 -5.63 -3.30
N SER A 25 12.54 -5.15 -3.90
CA SER A 25 12.64 -4.96 -5.36
C SER A 25 12.75 -6.30 -6.11
N VAL A 26 13.12 -7.37 -5.42
CA VAL A 26 13.26 -8.73 -5.97
C VAL A 26 12.60 -9.73 -5.03
N TRP A 27 11.29 -9.90 -5.18
CA TRP A 27 10.55 -10.98 -4.52
C TRP A 27 10.69 -12.29 -5.31
N PHE A 28 10.63 -12.19 -6.63
CA PHE A 28 10.84 -13.30 -7.55
C PHE A 28 11.59 -12.81 -8.79
N ALA A 29 12.47 -13.65 -9.33
CA ALA A 29 13.17 -13.40 -10.58
C ALA A 29 13.36 -14.68 -11.39
N ALA A 30 13.12 -14.61 -12.70
CA ALA A 30 13.36 -15.69 -13.66
C ALA A 30 13.72 -15.11 -15.03
N GLY A 31 14.96 -15.32 -15.48
CA GLY A 31 15.45 -14.71 -16.74
C GLY A 31 15.34 -13.18 -16.70
N ASN A 32 14.67 -12.60 -17.71
CA ASN A 32 14.43 -11.14 -17.80
C ASN A 32 13.18 -10.68 -17.04
N TYR A 33 12.53 -11.58 -16.29
CA TYR A 33 11.37 -11.25 -15.45
C TYR A 33 11.79 -11.06 -14.01
N ARG A 34 11.27 -9.99 -13.39
CA ARG A 34 11.39 -9.67 -11.98
C ARG A 34 10.04 -9.20 -11.44
N ALA A 35 9.65 -9.69 -10.27
CA ALA A 35 8.54 -9.16 -9.51
C ALA A 35 9.08 -8.56 -8.21
N ALA A 36 8.76 -7.30 -7.96
CA ALA A 36 8.88 -6.72 -6.63
C ALA A 36 7.61 -7.01 -5.83
N HIS A 37 7.72 -6.95 -4.51
CA HIS A 37 6.57 -7.10 -3.63
C HIS A 37 6.49 -5.91 -2.68
N LEU A 38 5.28 -5.35 -2.58
CA LEU A 38 4.93 -4.23 -1.73
C LEU A 38 3.79 -4.66 -0.80
N GLU A 39 4.02 -4.58 0.51
CA GLU A 39 2.98 -4.73 1.52
C GLU A 39 2.70 -3.36 2.15
N ILE A 40 1.43 -3.06 2.37
CA ILE A 40 0.96 -1.85 3.06
C ILE A 40 0.12 -2.30 4.25
N ARG A 41 0.38 -1.72 5.42
CA ARG A 41 -0.38 -1.95 6.66
C ARG A 41 -0.79 -0.63 7.28
N CYS A 42 -2.07 -0.52 7.59
CA CYS A 42 -2.70 0.54 8.37
C CYS A 42 -3.62 -0.12 9.42
N ALA A 43 -3.83 0.55 10.55
CA ALA A 43 -4.78 0.10 11.58
C ALA A 43 -6.25 0.31 11.17
N SER A 44 -6.48 1.09 10.12
CA SER A 44 -7.80 1.47 9.62
C SER A 44 -7.92 1.13 8.14
N PRO A 45 -9.16 1.05 7.60
CA PRO A 45 -9.38 0.93 6.17
C PRO A 45 -8.63 2.01 5.39
N LEU A 46 -8.20 1.67 4.18
CA LEU A 46 -7.65 2.59 3.19
C LEU A 46 -8.60 2.60 1.97
N PRO A 47 -8.51 3.61 1.09
CA PRO A 47 -9.38 3.70 -0.08
C PRO A 47 -9.43 2.44 -0.96
N PHE A 48 -8.33 1.70 -1.03
CA PHE A 48 -8.19 0.47 -1.82
C PHE A 48 -8.27 -0.83 -0.98
N THR A 49 -8.47 -0.76 0.34
CA THR A 49 -8.60 -1.97 1.19
C THR A 49 -9.43 -1.72 2.45
N GLN A 50 -10.42 -2.58 2.68
CA GLN A 50 -11.29 -2.48 3.86
C GLN A 50 -10.62 -2.91 5.17
N THR A 51 -9.50 -3.63 5.12
CA THR A 51 -8.82 -4.16 6.31
C THR A 51 -7.63 -3.32 6.75
N GLY A 52 -7.23 -2.33 5.95
CA GLY A 52 -5.97 -1.61 6.12
C GLY A 52 -4.74 -2.39 5.66
N TYR A 53 -4.89 -3.62 5.18
CA TYR A 53 -3.82 -4.42 4.58
C TYR A 53 -3.97 -4.53 3.07
N SER A 54 -2.90 -4.28 2.34
CA SER A 54 -2.81 -4.53 0.90
C SER A 54 -1.45 -5.13 0.55
N SER A 55 -1.43 -6.05 -0.42
CA SER A 55 -0.24 -6.69 -0.96
C SER A 55 -0.31 -6.61 -2.48
N ASP A 56 0.73 -6.03 -3.08
CA ASP A 56 0.81 -5.82 -4.52
C ASP A 56 2.15 -6.29 -5.09
N PHE A 57 2.10 -6.87 -6.29
CA PHE A 57 3.26 -7.41 -7.01
C PHE A 57 3.53 -6.57 -8.25
N LEU A 58 4.64 -5.83 -8.22
CA LEU A 58 5.02 -4.95 -9.31
C LEU A 58 5.90 -5.71 -10.31
N ARG A 59 5.45 -5.78 -11.55
CA ARG A 59 6.22 -6.40 -12.64
C ARG A 59 7.31 -5.45 -13.13
N ASN A 60 8.56 -5.91 -13.08
CA ASN A 60 9.75 -5.22 -13.60
C ASN A 60 9.80 -3.72 -13.23
N PRO A 61 9.67 -3.34 -11.94
CA PRO A 61 9.77 -1.94 -11.57
C PRO A 61 11.17 -1.39 -11.91
N PRO A 62 11.31 -0.07 -12.19
CA PRO A 62 12.61 0.54 -12.42
C PRO A 62 13.53 0.38 -11.20
N GLU A 63 14.84 0.50 -11.39
CA GLU A 63 15.82 0.39 -10.30
C GLU A 63 15.64 1.51 -9.26
N GLU A 64 15.31 2.71 -9.70
CA GLU A 64 15.04 3.90 -8.87
C GLU A 64 13.58 3.96 -8.36
N PHE A 65 12.87 2.83 -8.31
CA PHE A 65 11.49 2.81 -7.85
C PHE A 65 11.36 3.29 -6.40
N ASP A 66 10.56 4.34 -6.19
CA ASP A 66 10.21 4.83 -4.87
C ASP A 66 8.84 4.28 -4.42
N PRO A 67 8.81 3.26 -3.53
CA PRO A 67 7.57 2.72 -2.99
C PRO A 67 6.77 3.75 -2.17
N LEU A 68 7.40 4.74 -1.54
CA LEU A 68 6.67 5.75 -0.78
C LEU A 68 5.88 6.67 -1.71
N ALA A 69 6.52 7.22 -2.73
CA ALA A 69 5.87 8.05 -3.73
C ALA A 69 4.75 7.29 -4.47
N PHE A 70 4.99 6.02 -4.82
CA PHE A 70 3.97 5.17 -5.44
C PHE A 70 2.73 4.99 -4.55
N VAL A 71 2.92 4.63 -3.28
CA VAL A 71 1.79 4.43 -2.35
C VAL A 71 1.07 5.75 -2.06
N ALA A 72 1.79 6.86 -1.91
CA ALA A 72 1.17 8.17 -1.75
C ALA A 72 0.27 8.52 -2.95
N ALA A 73 0.78 8.34 -4.18
CA ALA A 73 -0.01 8.59 -5.39
C ALA A 73 -1.24 7.68 -5.49
N TRP A 74 -1.09 6.40 -5.14
CA TRP A 74 -2.20 5.44 -5.15
C TRP A 74 -3.28 5.81 -4.13
N LEU A 75 -2.88 6.25 -2.93
CA LEU A 75 -3.80 6.73 -1.90
C LEU A 75 -4.59 7.95 -2.36
N GLU A 76 -3.94 8.93 -2.97
CA GLU A 76 -4.60 10.14 -3.47
C GLU A 76 -5.57 9.84 -4.63
N ASP A 77 -5.17 8.99 -5.58
CA ASP A 77 -6.02 8.58 -6.69
C ASP A 77 -7.27 7.82 -6.19
N ALA A 78 -7.06 6.82 -5.34
CA ALA A 78 -8.16 6.01 -4.81
C ALA A 78 -9.05 6.78 -3.82
N ALA A 79 -8.53 7.80 -3.13
CA ALA A 79 -9.34 8.68 -2.29
C ALA A 79 -10.31 9.57 -3.09
N GLY A 80 -10.11 9.69 -4.40
CA GLY A 80 -11.04 10.33 -5.33
C GLY A 80 -12.35 9.56 -5.54
N ASP A 81 -12.43 8.29 -5.14
CA ASP A 81 -13.64 7.48 -5.28
C ASP A 81 -14.81 8.05 -4.45
N PRO A 82 -15.95 8.41 -5.07
CA PRO A 82 -17.13 8.89 -4.34
C PRO A 82 -17.64 7.90 -3.29
N ALA A 83 -17.49 6.60 -3.51
CA ALA A 83 -17.89 5.58 -2.54
C ALA A 83 -17.02 5.63 -1.28
N TRP A 84 -15.71 5.83 -1.45
CA TRP A 84 -14.78 6.04 -0.34
C TRP A 84 -15.13 7.30 0.46
N GLN A 85 -15.37 8.41 -0.23
CA GLN A 85 -15.74 9.68 0.41
C GLN A 85 -17.06 9.56 1.20
N ALA A 86 -18.05 8.88 0.63
CA ALA A 86 -19.31 8.61 1.31
C ALA A 86 -19.13 7.73 2.55
N GLN A 87 -18.25 6.72 2.50
CA GLN A 87 -17.90 5.89 3.64
C GLN A 87 -17.23 6.73 4.75
N GLN A 88 -16.24 7.54 4.39
CA GLN A 88 -15.54 8.40 5.35
C GLN A 88 -16.48 9.38 6.05
N GLU A 89 -17.46 9.97 5.33
CA GLU A 89 -18.43 10.86 5.98
C GLU A 89 -19.40 10.10 6.90
N ARG A 90 -19.81 8.89 6.54
CA ARG A 90 -20.62 8.03 7.42
C ARG A 90 -19.88 7.68 8.70
N ASP A 91 -18.60 7.32 8.59
CA ASP A 91 -17.74 6.99 9.73
C ASP A 91 -17.50 8.22 10.62
N ARG A 92 -17.32 9.42 10.02
CA ARG A 92 -17.16 10.68 10.75
C ARG A 92 -18.43 11.11 11.48
N GLN A 93 -19.59 10.92 10.87
CA GLN A 93 -20.89 11.25 11.47
C GLN A 93 -21.34 10.21 12.51
N GLY A 94 -20.57 9.13 12.70
CA GLY A 94 -20.82 8.10 13.70
C GLY A 94 -22.18 7.44 13.50
N CYS A 95 -22.60 7.23 12.25
CA CYS A 95 -23.91 6.64 11.94
C CYS A 95 -24.06 5.29 12.68
N LEU A 96 -24.80 5.35 13.79
CA LEU A 96 -25.72 4.31 14.22
C LEU A 96 -26.68 4.06 13.03
N PHE A 97 -27.20 2.83 12.93
CA PHE A 97 -28.15 2.32 11.90
C PHE A 97 -27.47 1.59 10.74
#